data_AF-A0A8J4W0L6-F1
#
_entry.id   AF-A0A8J4W0L6-F1
#
_cell.length_a   1.000
_cell.length_b   1.000
_cell.length_c   1.000
_cell.angle_alpha   90.00
_cell.angle_beta   90.00
_cell.angle_gamma   90.00
#
_symmetry.space_group_name_H-M   'P 1'
#
loop_
_entity.id
_entity.type
_entity.pdbx_description
1 polymer ?
#
loop_
_entity_poly.entity_id
_entity_poly.type
_entity_poly.pdbx_seq_one_letter_code
_entity_poly.pdbx_strand_id
1 'polypeptide(L)'
;MVLIDQWVEVVYLTFRPSRSGSVKLARLKPLATYLLQELEISFVRVTAEDYARQAKWLALVEAMGRSVVEVMSVHLREATEQSRVKFLKIKRRSERQEAESAPEDELKKTQDRLKTIEAKMMESILSLSAIVLAFPHDVPSFVPPIFEVLGPFLYMKKSSNTISFLEKAVKETLLDFKRTHQDNWLETKSKFTQPQLDVIEDVAIAPSYFS
;
A
#
# COMPACT_ATOMS: atom_id res chain seq x y z
N MET A 1 35.39 1.57 19.10
CA MET A 1 35.40 0.43 18.16
C MET A 1 34.11 -0.38 18.18
N VAL A 2 33.49 -0.65 19.34
CA VAL A 2 32.25 -1.46 19.48
C VAL A 2 31.02 -0.92 18.71
N LEU A 3 30.88 0.40 18.56
CA LEU A 3 29.75 1.01 17.83
C LEU A 3 29.75 0.68 16.33
N ILE A 4 30.93 0.57 15.69
CA ILE A 4 31.02 0.33 14.24
C ILE A 4 30.53 -1.08 13.92
N ASP A 5 30.86 -2.07 14.75
CA ASP A 5 30.45 -3.46 14.55
C ASP A 5 28.92 -3.64 14.65
N GLN A 6 28.26 -2.89 15.53
CA GLN A 6 26.79 -2.89 15.65
C GLN A 6 26.11 -2.26 14.42
N TRP A 7 26.67 -1.16 13.88
CA TRP A 7 26.18 -0.55 12.64
C TRP A 7 26.41 -1.45 11.44
N VAL A 8 27.56 -2.14 11.38
CA VAL A 8 27.84 -3.14 10.32
C VAL A 8 26.84 -4.28 10.39
N GLU A 9 26.49 -4.76 11.58
CA GLU A 9 25.50 -5.83 11.75
C GLU A 9 24.07 -5.39 11.40
N VAL A 10 23.67 -4.18 11.79
CA VAL A 10 22.38 -3.57 11.42
C VAL A 10 22.28 -3.35 9.90
N VAL A 11 23.30 -2.76 9.28
CA VAL A 11 23.36 -2.55 7.83
C VAL A 11 23.42 -3.90 7.11
N TYR A 12 24.18 -4.86 7.63
CA TYR A 12 24.24 -6.22 7.08
C TYR A 12 22.87 -6.89 7.15
N LEU A 13 22.16 -6.85 8.27
CA LEU A 13 20.85 -7.50 8.42
C LEU A 13 19.73 -6.83 7.60
N THR A 14 19.83 -5.51 7.38
CA THR A 14 18.88 -4.73 6.57
C THR A 14 19.12 -4.86 5.06
N PHE A 15 20.39 -4.93 4.62
CA PHE A 15 20.77 -5.03 3.21
C PHE A 15 21.13 -6.44 2.74
N ARG A 16 21.15 -7.44 3.64
CA ARG A 16 21.44 -8.84 3.25
C ARG A 16 20.40 -9.32 2.24
N PRO A 17 20.84 -9.81 1.06
CA PRO A 17 19.94 -10.31 0.04
C PRO A 17 19.09 -11.44 0.60
N SER A 18 17.79 -11.20 0.74
CA SER A 18 16.82 -12.25 1.01
C SER A 18 16.64 -13.03 -0.30
N ARG A 19 16.87 -14.35 -0.28
CA ARG A 19 16.58 -15.24 -1.42
C ARG A 19 15.10 -15.16 -1.89
N SER A 20 14.23 -14.50 -1.11
CA SER A 20 12.80 -14.32 -1.36
C SER A 20 12.41 -12.91 -1.84
N GLY A 21 13.34 -11.97 -2.02
CA GLY A 21 13.03 -10.58 -2.43
C GLY A 21 12.24 -9.74 -1.40
N SER A 22 11.84 -10.33 -0.28
CA SER A 22 11.10 -9.67 0.80
C SER A 22 11.95 -9.57 2.07
N VAL A 23 12.09 -8.35 2.61
CA VAL A 23 12.58 -8.12 3.97
C VAL A 23 11.42 -8.43 4.91
N LYS A 24 11.56 -9.45 5.77
CA LYS A 24 10.53 -9.76 6.78
C LYS A 24 10.46 -8.59 7.75
N LEU A 25 9.31 -7.90 7.85
CA LEU A 25 9.03 -6.78 8.77
C LEU A 25 9.51 -7.05 10.22
N ALA A 26 9.42 -8.30 10.69
CA ALA A 26 9.92 -8.72 12.00
C ALA A 26 11.43 -8.48 12.21
N ARG A 27 12.23 -8.41 11.14
CA ARG A 27 13.68 -8.14 11.18
C ARG A 27 14.00 -6.66 11.37
N LEU A 28 13.06 -5.77 11.07
CA LEU A 28 13.20 -4.33 11.27
C LEU A 28 12.82 -3.91 12.70
N LYS A 29 12.17 -4.79 13.47
CA LYS A 29 11.74 -4.51 14.84
C LYS A 29 12.89 -4.08 15.76
N PRO A 30 14.06 -4.76 15.80
CA PRO A 30 15.17 -4.32 16.66
C PRO A 30 15.72 -2.96 16.25
N LEU A 31 15.79 -2.69 14.93
CA LEU A 31 16.23 -1.41 14.40
C LEU A 31 15.26 -0.28 14.77
N ALA A 32 13.95 -0.50 14.60
CA ALA A 32 12.93 0.47 14.97
C ALA A 32 12.93 0.77 16.48
N THR A 33 13.10 -0.26 17.32
CA THR A 33 13.20 -0.07 18.78
C THR A 33 14.45 0.71 19.17
N TYR A 34 15.61 0.41 18.57
CA TYR A 34 16.84 1.15 18.80
C TYR A 34 16.73 2.62 18.37
N LEU A 35 16.18 2.87 17.17
CA LEU A 35 15.99 4.23 16.64
C LEU A 35 15.04 5.05 17.51
N LEU A 36 13.96 4.46 18.02
CA LEU A 36 13.06 5.11 18.96
C LEU A 36 13.76 5.47 20.28
N GLN A 37 14.59 4.57 20.79
CA GLN A 37 15.32 4.76 22.04
C GLN A 37 16.41 5.86 21.91
N GLU A 38 17.13 5.91 20.79
CA GLU A 38 18.07 7.00 20.50
C GLU A 38 17.37 8.35 20.31
N LEU A 39 16.20 8.37 19.66
CA LEU A 39 15.35 9.57 19.56
C LEU A 39 14.94 10.07 20.94
N GLU A 40 14.46 9.18 21.81
CA GLU A 40 14.06 9.49 23.18
C GLU A 40 15.23 10.04 24.02
N ILE A 41 16.41 9.40 23.93
CA ILE A 41 17.63 9.87 24.62
C ILE A 41 18.08 11.22 24.08
N SER A 42 17.94 11.45 22.77
CA SER A 42 18.31 12.71 22.15
C SER A 42 17.40 13.86 22.62
N PHE A 43 16.08 13.64 22.77
CA PHE A 43 15.15 14.66 23.26
C PHE A 43 15.41 15.09 24.71
N VAL A 44 16.00 14.21 25.53
CA VAL A 44 16.31 14.49 26.94
C VAL A 44 17.57 15.39 27.10
N ARG A 45 18.45 15.48 26.09
CA ARG A 45 19.66 16.31 26.14
C ARG A 45 19.46 17.61 25.33
N VAL A 46 19.31 18.73 26.04
CA VAL A 46 19.04 20.04 25.44
C VAL A 46 20.36 20.78 25.20
N THR A 47 21.03 20.49 24.09
CA THR A 47 22.10 21.35 23.56
C THR A 47 21.86 21.66 22.08
N ALA A 48 22.34 22.80 21.58
CA ALA A 48 22.13 23.23 20.19
C ALA A 48 22.70 22.24 19.14
N GLU A 49 23.77 21.52 19.48
CA GLU A 49 24.33 20.46 18.64
C GLU A 49 23.43 19.22 18.59
N ASP A 50 22.70 18.93 19.67
CA ASP A 50 21.78 17.80 19.75
C ASP A 50 20.56 18.02 18.86
N TYR A 51 20.06 19.26 18.72
CA TYR A 51 18.98 19.59 17.78
C TYR A 51 19.39 19.39 16.32
N ALA A 52 20.62 19.77 15.94
CA ALA A 52 21.12 19.54 14.59
C ALA A 52 21.34 18.05 14.29
N ARG A 53 21.72 17.25 15.29
CA ARG A 53 21.79 15.78 15.17
C ARG A 53 20.40 15.17 15.10
N GLN A 54 19.46 15.60 15.94
CA GLN A 54 18.05 15.18 15.91
C GLN A 54 17.41 15.45 14.56
N ALA A 55 17.61 16.63 13.98
CA ALA A 55 17.09 16.98 12.65
C ALA A 55 17.66 16.07 11.55
N LYS A 56 18.96 15.76 11.60
CA LYS A 56 19.60 14.81 10.66
C LYS A 56 19.07 13.38 10.85
N TRP A 57 18.83 12.97 12.09
CA TRP A 57 18.26 11.66 12.43
C TRP A 57 16.82 11.54 11.97
N LEU A 58 15.98 12.53 12.23
CA LEU A 58 14.61 12.61 11.74
C LEU A 58 14.58 12.56 10.22
N ALA A 59 15.42 13.34 9.54
CA ALA A 59 15.53 13.30 8.08
C ALA A 59 15.97 11.92 7.56
N LEU A 60 16.88 11.22 8.25
CA LEU A 60 17.29 9.86 7.88
C LEU A 60 16.18 8.84 8.10
N VAL A 61 15.48 8.91 9.24
CA VAL A 61 14.36 8.01 9.56
C VAL A 61 13.20 8.24 8.59
N GLU A 62 12.89 9.49 8.26
CA GLU A 62 11.91 9.84 7.24
C GLU A 62 12.33 9.35 5.85
N ALA A 63 13.59 9.51 5.46
CA ALA A 63 14.10 9.02 4.18
C ALA A 63 14.08 7.49 4.09
N MET A 64 14.50 6.79 5.15
CA MET A 64 14.39 5.32 5.25
C MET A 64 12.93 4.87 5.22
N GLY A 65 12.05 5.57 5.96
CA GLY A 65 10.61 5.32 5.95
C GLY A 65 10.01 5.47 4.55
N ARG A 66 10.31 6.57 3.84
CA ARG A 66 9.87 6.81 2.46
C ARG A 66 10.39 5.73 1.51
N SER A 67 11.67 5.35 1.60
CA SER A 67 12.24 4.30 0.76
C SER A 67 11.62 2.91 1.02
N VAL A 68 11.37 2.57 2.28
CA VAL A 68 10.67 1.31 2.64
C VAL A 68 9.24 1.32 2.09
N VAL A 69 8.52 2.43 2.24
CA VAL A 69 7.15 2.59 1.72
C VAL A 69 7.14 2.52 0.19
N GLU A 70 8.13 3.11 -0.49
CA GLU A 70 8.28 3.02 -1.93
C GLU A 70 8.46 1.57 -2.40
N VAL A 71 9.41 0.83 -1.83
CA VAL A 71 9.63 -0.59 -2.16
C VAL A 71 8.39 -1.42 -1.86
N MET A 72 7.74 -1.17 -0.72
CA MET A 72 6.50 -1.85 -0.33
C MET A 72 5.37 -1.55 -1.31
N SER A 73 5.24 -0.30 -1.79
CA SER A 73 4.22 0.09 -2.76
C SER A 73 4.39 -0.67 -4.09
N VAL A 74 5.63 -0.83 -4.57
CA VAL A 74 5.94 -1.58 -5.79
C VAL A 74 5.47 -3.04 -5.63
N HIS A 75 5.88 -3.69 -4.53
CA HIS A 75 5.53 -5.08 -4.26
C HIS A 75 4.01 -5.29 -4.12
N LEU A 76 3.32 -4.39 -3.43
CA LEU A 76 1.87 -4.45 -3.23
C LEU A 76 1.11 -4.26 -4.54
N ARG A 77 1.57 -3.37 -5.44
CA ARG A 77 0.99 -3.19 -6.77
C ARG A 77 1.10 -4.46 -7.61
N GLU A 78 2.29 -5.06 -7.67
CA GLU A 78 2.50 -6.32 -8.39
C GLU A 78 1.64 -7.46 -7.81
N ALA A 79 1.57 -7.58 -6.49
CA ALA A 79 0.74 -8.57 -5.81
C ALA A 79 -0.75 -8.37 -6.09
N THR A 80 -1.23 -7.12 -6.11
CA THR A 80 -2.61 -6.77 -6.42
C THR A 80 -2.95 -7.12 -7.87
N GLU A 81 -2.07 -6.79 -8.81
CA GLU A 81 -2.32 -7.09 -10.23
C GLU A 81 -2.33 -8.60 -10.50
N GLN A 82 -1.35 -9.33 -9.94
CA GLN A 82 -1.30 -10.79 -10.08
C GLN A 82 -2.53 -11.47 -9.47
N SER A 83 -3.00 -11.02 -8.31
CA SER A 83 -4.17 -11.60 -7.65
C SER A 83 -5.46 -11.25 -8.39
N ARG A 84 -5.60 -10.03 -8.92
CA ARG A 84 -6.71 -9.61 -9.78
C ARG A 84 -6.80 -10.45 -11.06
N VAL A 85 -5.71 -10.63 -11.78
CA VAL A 85 -5.68 -11.47 -13.00
C VAL A 85 -6.05 -12.92 -12.68
N LYS A 86 -5.53 -13.47 -11.57
CA LYS A 86 -5.88 -14.83 -11.12
C LYS A 86 -7.36 -14.92 -10.74
N PHE A 87 -7.89 -13.94 -10.03
CA PHE A 87 -9.30 -13.87 -9.66
C PHE A 87 -10.21 -13.93 -10.90
N LEU A 88 -9.96 -13.08 -11.90
CA LEU A 88 -10.78 -13.05 -13.12
C LEU A 88 -10.71 -14.38 -13.89
N LYS A 89 -9.54 -15.03 -13.94
CA LYS A 89 -9.39 -16.34 -14.59
C LYS A 89 -10.15 -17.44 -13.85
N ILE A 90 -10.01 -17.52 -12.53
CA ILE A 90 -10.67 -18.56 -11.73
C ILE A 90 -12.18 -18.33 -11.69
N LYS A 91 -12.64 -17.07 -11.63
CA LYS A 91 -14.06 -16.72 -11.64
C LYS A 91 -14.74 -17.18 -12.93
N ARG A 92 -14.13 -16.88 -14.09
CA ARG A 92 -14.61 -17.37 -15.40
C ARG A 92 -14.65 -18.91 -15.46
N ARG A 93 -13.71 -19.58 -14.79
CA ARG A 93 -13.72 -21.05 -14.69
C ARG A 93 -14.85 -21.56 -13.80
N SER A 94 -15.11 -20.91 -12.66
CA SER A 94 -16.24 -21.23 -11.78
C SER A 94 -17.57 -21.13 -12.54
N GLU A 95 -17.78 -20.01 -13.24
CA GLU A 95 -18.99 -19.76 -14.04
C GLU A 95 -19.20 -20.84 -15.13
N ARG A 96 -18.13 -21.33 -15.75
CA ARG A 96 -18.20 -22.44 -16.73
C ARG A 96 -18.53 -23.77 -16.06
N GLN A 97 -17.90 -24.08 -14.93
CA GLN A 97 -18.16 -25.31 -14.18
C GLN A 97 -19.59 -25.38 -13.63
N GLU A 98 -20.13 -24.23 -13.22
CA GLU A 98 -21.53 -24.10 -12.82
C GLU A 98 -22.48 -24.35 -14.01
N ALA A 99 -22.16 -23.83 -15.20
CA ALA A 99 -22.95 -24.06 -16.40
C ALA A 99 -22.90 -25.52 -16.90
N GLU A 100 -21.76 -26.19 -16.72
CA GLU A 100 -21.54 -27.58 -17.12
C GLU A 100 -22.02 -28.61 -16.07
N SER A 101 -22.64 -28.17 -14.97
CA SER A 101 -23.10 -29.03 -13.86
C SER A 101 -21.99 -29.95 -13.32
N ALA A 102 -20.79 -29.39 -13.12
CA ALA A 102 -19.64 -30.11 -12.60
C ALA A 102 -19.90 -30.69 -11.18
N PRO A 103 -19.14 -31.72 -10.75
CA PRO A 103 -19.30 -32.31 -9.42
C PRO A 103 -19.06 -31.30 -8.30
N GLU A 104 -19.86 -31.39 -7.24
CA GLU A 104 -19.90 -30.44 -6.11
C GLU A 104 -18.52 -30.24 -5.44
N ASP A 105 -17.71 -31.29 -5.35
CA ASP A 105 -16.36 -31.24 -4.79
C ASP A 105 -15.41 -30.31 -5.58
N GLU A 106 -15.52 -30.30 -6.91
CA GLU A 106 -14.71 -29.43 -7.77
C GLU A 106 -15.19 -27.97 -7.70
N LEU A 107 -16.51 -27.73 -7.60
CA LEU A 107 -17.04 -26.38 -7.38
C LEU A 107 -16.56 -25.80 -6.05
N LYS A 108 -16.66 -26.58 -4.97
CA LYS A 108 -16.23 -26.16 -3.63
C LYS A 108 -14.74 -25.81 -3.61
N LYS A 109 -13.90 -26.64 -4.21
CA LYS A 109 -12.47 -26.39 -4.35
C LYS A 109 -12.16 -25.10 -5.13
N THR A 110 -12.91 -24.83 -6.21
CA THR A 110 -12.77 -23.58 -6.97
C THR A 110 -13.22 -22.37 -6.14
N GLN A 111 -14.30 -22.48 -5.39
CA GLN A 111 -14.82 -21.44 -4.51
C GLN A 111 -13.83 -21.09 -3.37
N ASP A 112 -13.21 -22.08 -2.74
CA ASP A 112 -12.22 -21.85 -1.68
C ASP A 112 -10.95 -21.16 -2.22
N ARG A 113 -10.55 -21.50 -3.45
CA ARG A 113 -9.46 -20.80 -4.14
C ARG A 113 -9.82 -19.35 -4.46
N LEU A 114 -11.08 -19.07 -4.84
CA LEU A 114 -11.56 -17.70 -5.05
C LEU A 114 -11.49 -16.89 -3.75
N LYS A 115 -12.03 -17.40 -2.64
CA LYS A 115 -11.98 -16.74 -1.33
C LYS A 115 -10.54 -16.43 -0.90
N THR A 116 -9.62 -17.36 -1.12
CA THR A 116 -8.19 -17.17 -0.80
C THR A 116 -7.57 -16.04 -1.63
N ILE A 117 -7.96 -15.89 -2.89
CA ILE A 117 -7.46 -14.81 -3.76
C ILE A 117 -8.10 -13.47 -3.37
N GLU A 118 -9.40 -13.45 -3.09
CA GLU A 118 -10.11 -12.26 -2.61
C GLU A 118 -9.49 -11.71 -1.32
N ALA A 119 -9.15 -12.59 -0.36
CA ALA A 119 -8.47 -12.19 0.87
C ALA A 119 -7.12 -11.51 0.59
N LYS A 120 -6.31 -12.08 -0.33
CA LYS A 120 -5.03 -11.48 -0.73
C LYS A 120 -5.20 -10.13 -1.43
N MET A 121 -6.21 -10.00 -2.29
CA MET A 121 -6.54 -8.72 -2.93
C MET A 121 -6.95 -7.68 -1.89
N MET A 122 -7.74 -8.09 -0.90
CA MET A 122 -8.18 -7.19 0.18
C MET A 122 -7.00 -6.68 0.99
N GLU A 123 -6.11 -7.57 1.43
CA GLU A 123 -4.90 -7.18 2.16
C GLU A 123 -4.05 -6.18 1.36
N SER A 124 -3.83 -6.45 0.07
CA SER A 124 -2.98 -5.61 -0.77
C SER A 124 -3.60 -4.24 -1.07
N ILE A 125 -4.90 -4.19 -1.33
CA ILE A 125 -5.62 -2.93 -1.62
C ILE A 125 -5.71 -2.05 -0.38
N LEU A 126 -6.07 -2.60 0.78
CA LEU A 126 -6.11 -1.83 2.03
C LEU A 126 -4.73 -1.28 2.39
N SER A 127 -3.67 -2.04 2.12
CA SER A 127 -2.29 -1.58 2.32
C SER A 127 -1.93 -0.44 1.36
N LEU A 128 -2.30 -0.53 0.08
CA LEU A 128 -2.11 0.54 -0.90
C LEU A 128 -2.91 1.79 -0.54
N SER A 129 -4.16 1.63 -0.09
CA SER A 129 -4.99 2.72 0.41
C SER A 129 -4.35 3.45 1.60
N ALA A 130 -3.81 2.69 2.56
CA ALA A 130 -3.08 3.28 3.69
C ALA A 130 -1.86 4.08 3.23
N ILE A 131 -1.12 3.61 2.22
CA ILE A 131 0.01 4.35 1.63
C ILE A 131 -0.45 5.66 0.99
N VAL A 132 -1.56 5.66 0.26
CA VAL A 132 -2.12 6.87 -0.36
C VAL A 132 -2.51 7.91 0.71
N LEU A 133 -3.11 7.47 1.81
CA LEU A 133 -3.58 8.36 2.89
C LEU A 133 -2.46 8.80 3.85
N ALA A 134 -1.29 8.16 3.81
CA ALA A 134 -0.17 8.49 4.68
C ALA A 134 0.48 9.86 4.38
N PHE A 135 0.17 10.46 3.23
CA PHE A 135 0.76 11.73 2.77
C PHE A 135 -0.34 12.76 2.46
N PRO A 136 -0.99 13.39 3.46
CA PRO A 136 -2.16 14.25 3.24
C PRO A 136 -1.86 15.60 2.56
N HIS A 137 -0.58 15.99 2.42
CA HIS A 137 -0.16 17.26 1.82
C HIS A 137 1.01 17.10 0.84
N ASP A 138 1.37 15.87 0.51
CA ASP A 138 2.48 15.55 -0.38
C ASP A 138 2.08 14.38 -1.27
N VAL A 139 2.63 14.34 -2.48
CA VAL A 139 2.46 13.23 -3.39
C VAL A 139 3.84 12.77 -3.82
N PRO A 140 4.42 11.81 -3.08
CA PRO A 140 5.65 11.15 -3.49
C PRO A 140 5.50 10.46 -4.85
N SER A 141 6.60 10.32 -5.60
CA SER A 141 6.63 9.74 -6.96
C SER A 141 6.02 8.33 -7.06
N PHE A 142 6.03 7.56 -5.98
CA PHE A 142 5.47 6.21 -5.93
C PHE A 142 3.96 6.17 -5.69
N VAL A 143 3.33 7.28 -5.28
CA VAL A 143 1.89 7.37 -5.01
C VAL A 143 1.05 7.39 -6.30
N PRO A 144 1.33 8.22 -7.32
CA PRO A 144 0.51 8.28 -8.53
C PRO A 144 0.28 6.93 -9.23
N PRO A 145 1.28 6.05 -9.41
CA PRO A 145 1.02 4.76 -10.07
C PRO A 145 0.23 3.76 -9.20
N ILE A 146 -0.06 4.06 -7.93
CA ILE A 146 -1.02 3.28 -7.11
C ILE A 146 -2.44 3.47 -7.65
N PHE A 147 -2.77 4.66 -8.17
CA PHE A 147 -4.12 4.98 -8.67
C PHE A 147 -4.49 4.12 -9.89
N GLU A 148 -3.51 3.76 -10.74
CA GLU A 148 -3.73 2.83 -11.86
C GLU A 148 -4.13 1.42 -11.39
N VAL A 149 -3.64 1.01 -10.22
CA VAL A 149 -3.96 -0.29 -9.62
C VAL A 149 -5.30 -0.25 -8.90
N LEU A 150 -5.63 0.87 -8.26
CA LEU A 150 -6.89 1.08 -7.56
C LEU A 150 -8.08 1.29 -8.51
N GLY A 151 -7.89 2.05 -9.59
CA GLY A 151 -8.95 2.44 -10.53
C GLY A 151 -9.83 1.29 -11.01
N PRO A 152 -9.29 0.13 -11.43
CA PRO A 152 -10.09 -0.99 -11.89
C PRO A 152 -11.06 -1.57 -10.84
N PHE A 153 -10.81 -1.37 -9.55
CA PHE A 153 -11.70 -1.83 -8.48
C PHE A 153 -12.97 -0.99 -8.36
N LEU A 154 -12.95 0.25 -8.86
CA LEU A 154 -14.13 1.12 -8.93
C LEU A 154 -15.19 0.57 -9.91
N TYR A 155 -14.74 -0.15 -10.93
CA TYR A 155 -15.56 -0.65 -12.04
C TYR A 155 -15.82 -2.15 -11.98
N MET A 156 -15.33 -2.82 -10.95
CA MET A 156 -15.38 -4.27 -10.86
C MET A 156 -16.81 -4.74 -10.58
N LYS A 157 -17.33 -5.66 -11.40
CA LYS A 157 -18.69 -6.21 -11.21
C LYS A 157 -18.83 -6.82 -9.82
N LYS A 158 -19.79 -6.28 -9.04
CA LYS A 158 -20.20 -6.80 -7.74
C LYS A 158 -20.58 -8.28 -7.86
N SER A 159 -19.76 -9.13 -7.26
CA SER A 159 -19.89 -10.58 -7.36
C SER A 159 -19.65 -11.31 -6.04
N SER A 160 -19.09 -10.60 -5.05
CA SER A 160 -18.99 -11.06 -3.68
C SER A 160 -19.05 -9.86 -2.74
N ASN A 161 -19.28 -10.14 -1.46
CA ASN A 161 -19.23 -9.12 -0.40
C ASN A 161 -17.84 -8.48 -0.32
N THR A 162 -16.78 -9.26 -0.50
CA THR A 162 -15.39 -8.75 -0.50
C THR A 162 -15.15 -7.76 -1.62
N ILE A 163 -15.55 -8.07 -2.86
CA ILE A 163 -15.40 -7.14 -3.99
C ILE A 163 -16.20 -5.84 -3.75
N SER A 164 -17.41 -5.95 -3.20
CA SER A 164 -18.24 -4.78 -2.90
C SER A 164 -17.62 -3.90 -1.79
N PHE A 165 -17.02 -4.53 -0.78
CA PHE A 165 -16.25 -3.84 0.26
C PHE A 165 -15.02 -3.12 -0.32
N LEU A 166 -14.29 -3.77 -1.23
CA LEU A 166 -13.10 -3.18 -1.86
C LEU A 166 -13.44 -1.98 -2.73
N GLU A 167 -14.50 -2.06 -3.53
CA GLU A 167 -15.00 -0.91 -4.29
C GLU A 167 -15.27 0.29 -3.37
N LYS A 168 -15.95 0.05 -2.24
CA LYS A 168 -16.24 1.09 -1.24
C LYS A 168 -14.96 1.66 -0.62
N ALA A 169 -14.05 0.80 -0.16
CA ALA A 169 -12.80 1.21 0.48
C ALA A 169 -11.92 2.05 -0.47
N VAL A 170 -11.85 1.67 -1.75
CA VAL A 170 -11.11 2.45 -2.76
C VAL A 170 -11.77 3.81 -3.00
N LYS A 171 -13.10 3.87 -3.11
CA LYS A 171 -13.81 5.15 -3.24
C LYS A 171 -13.55 6.08 -2.06
N GLU A 172 -13.67 5.58 -0.84
CA GLU A 172 -13.40 6.35 0.38
C GLU A 172 -11.95 6.88 0.41
N THR A 173 -10.99 6.02 0.06
CA THR A 173 -9.56 6.40 -0.04
C THR A 173 -9.35 7.55 -1.02
N LEU A 174 -9.94 7.47 -2.21
CA LEU A 174 -9.77 8.47 -3.27
C LEU A 174 -10.45 9.79 -2.93
N LEU A 175 -11.62 9.74 -2.27
CA LEU A 175 -12.31 10.92 -1.76
C LEU A 175 -11.49 11.63 -0.67
N ASP A 176 -10.94 10.87 0.28
CA ASP A 176 -10.10 11.44 1.34
C ASP A 176 -8.78 12.02 0.81
N PHE A 177 -8.15 11.36 -0.16
CA PHE A 177 -6.99 11.90 -0.86
C PHE A 177 -7.32 13.25 -1.51
N LYS A 178 -8.43 13.32 -2.27
CA LYS A 178 -8.85 14.57 -2.92
C LYS A 178 -9.15 15.67 -1.91
N ARG A 179 -9.85 15.34 -0.82
CA ARG A 179 -10.19 16.27 0.27
C ARG A 179 -8.94 16.88 0.91
N THR A 180 -7.92 16.07 1.16
CA THR A 180 -6.68 16.51 1.83
C THR A 180 -5.75 17.33 0.92
N HIS A 181 -5.83 17.13 -0.39
CA HIS A 181 -5.01 17.82 -1.40
C HIS A 181 -5.74 18.93 -2.16
N GLN A 182 -6.97 19.26 -1.74
CA GLN A 182 -7.82 20.20 -2.45
C GLN A 182 -7.20 21.60 -2.55
N ASP A 183 -6.62 22.09 -1.45
CA ASP A 183 -6.05 23.44 -1.38
C ASP A 183 -4.88 23.64 -2.35
N ASN A 184 -4.12 22.57 -2.63
CA ASN A 184 -2.99 22.58 -3.55
C ASN A 184 -3.22 21.71 -4.79
N TRP A 185 -4.47 21.61 -5.26
CA TRP A 185 -4.85 20.69 -6.33
C TRP A 185 -4.15 21.00 -7.66
N LEU A 186 -3.88 22.28 -7.96
CA LEU A 186 -3.19 22.68 -9.20
C LEU A 186 -1.75 22.14 -9.28
N GLU A 187 -1.02 22.14 -8.17
CA GLU A 187 0.30 21.51 -8.10
C GLU A 187 0.17 19.99 -8.04
N THR A 188 -0.74 19.50 -7.21
CA THR A 188 -0.97 18.06 -7.01
C THR A 188 -1.25 17.35 -8.34
N LYS A 189 -2.17 17.87 -9.15
CA LYS A 189 -2.56 17.26 -10.44
C LYS A 189 -1.40 17.18 -11.44
N SER A 190 -0.41 18.06 -11.34
CA SER A 190 0.76 18.03 -12.24
C SER A 190 1.66 16.81 -12.02
N LYS A 191 1.53 16.13 -10.88
CA LYS A 191 2.28 14.91 -10.53
C LYS A 191 1.65 13.62 -11.09
N PHE A 192 0.48 13.73 -11.73
CA PHE A 192 -0.28 12.60 -12.25
C PHE A 192 -0.30 12.59 -13.78
N THR A 193 -0.38 11.39 -14.35
CA THR A 193 -0.69 11.21 -15.77
C THR A 193 -2.20 11.34 -15.99
N GLN A 194 -2.63 11.60 -17.23
CA GLN A 194 -4.08 11.71 -17.53
C GLN A 194 -4.87 10.47 -17.09
N PRO A 195 -4.44 9.22 -17.37
CA PRO A 195 -5.16 8.03 -16.92
C PRO A 195 -5.29 7.93 -15.40
N GLN A 196 -4.31 8.45 -14.65
CA GLN A 196 -4.38 8.46 -13.18
C GLN A 196 -5.34 9.54 -12.67
N LEU A 197 -5.41 10.70 -13.34
CA LEU A 197 -6.36 11.76 -13.03
C LEU A 197 -7.80 11.33 -13.30
N ASP A 198 -8.04 10.61 -14.39
CA ASP A 198 -9.37 10.09 -14.73
C ASP A 198 -9.94 9.27 -13.56
N VAL A 199 -9.14 8.40 -12.93
CA VAL A 199 -9.52 7.62 -11.75
C VAL A 199 -9.97 8.50 -10.56
N ILE A 200 -9.34 9.66 -10.39
CA ILE A 200 -9.67 10.60 -9.29
C ILE A 200 -10.95 11.37 -9.61
N GLU A 201 -11.13 11.77 -10.87
CA GLU A 201 -12.28 12.52 -11.34
C GLU A 201 -13.55 11.67 -11.34
N ASP A 202 -13.44 10.40 -11.74
CA ASP A 202 -14.54 9.44 -11.80
C ASP A 202 -15.22 9.22 -10.43
N VAL A 203 -14.44 9.27 -9.34
CA VAL A 203 -14.98 9.16 -7.98
C VAL A 203 -15.70 10.42 -7.52
N ALA A 204 -15.33 11.59 -8.06
CA ALA A 204 -15.86 12.88 -7.64
C ALA A 204 -17.26 13.21 -8.20
N ILE A 205 -17.76 12.44 -9.18
CA ILE A 205 -19.04 12.67 -9.84
C ILE A 205 -20.22 12.07 -9.04
N ALA A 206 -19.98 11.30 -7.96
CA ALA A 206 -21.04 10.74 -7.14
C ALA A 206 -21.29 11.59 -5.87
N PRO A 207 -22.26 12.52 -5.85
CA PRO A 207 -22.71 13.10 -4.59
C PRO A 207 -23.45 12.04 -3.78
N SER A 208 -22.88 11.61 -2.66
CA SER A 208 -23.56 10.78 -1.65
C SER A 208 -24.48 11.62 -0.75
N TYR A 209 -25.22 12.57 -1.32
CA TYR A 209 -26.14 13.47 -0.59
C TYR A 209 -27.62 13.15 -0.82
N PHE A 210 -27.95 12.01 -1.43
CA PHE A 210 -29.31 11.47 -1.48
C PHE A 210 -29.35 10.09 -0.84
N SER A 211 -29.52 10.07 0.49
CA SER A 211 -30.04 8.93 1.25
C SER A 211 -30.78 9.48 2.46
#